data_AF-A0A9W5YZW4-F1
#
_entry.id   AF-A0A9W5YZW4-F1
#
_cell.length_a   1.000
_cell.length_b   1.000
_cell.length_c   1.000
_cell.angle_alpha   90.00
_cell.angle_beta   90.00
_cell.angle_gamma   90.00
#
_symmetry.space_group_name_H-M   'P 1'
#
loop_
_entity.id
_entity.type
_entity.pdbx_description
1 polymer ?
#
loop_
_entity_poly.entity_id
_entity_poly.type
_entity_poly.pdbx_seq_one_letter_code
_entity_poly.pdbx_strand_id
1 'polypeptide(L)'
;MCAIGGSYAEYAIAWSHTTFHIPQHTSFEEAATIPLAALTAAVSLYAHHRLPFPWAPAEKSIPIIIYGASTAVGSYAIKLASNSNIHPIIAIAGNGSSYVESLIDLSKGDAIIDYREGVESTVEGIRQSLRRAGHTSVWHAVDAAIVPQSAEVLRQSVSPGGQINFILPNDLDVSPAIKSITSVGSVHGQAEFANYEELGYIISRYFTRALQDGSFSGHPFEIRPGGLEGVEDALKDLKAGKASATKYVFRIADTPGVV
;
A
#
# COMPACT_ATOMS: atom_id res chain seq x y z
N MET A 1 5.14 -20.55 -26.58
CA MET A 1 6.02 -20.28 -25.41
C MET A 1 5.32 -19.19 -24.61
N CYS A 2 4.89 -19.43 -23.37
CA CYS A 2 4.39 -18.35 -22.52
C CYS A 2 5.50 -17.31 -22.38
N ALA A 3 5.21 -16.05 -22.67
CA ALA A 3 6.16 -14.99 -22.39
C ALA A 3 6.41 -14.92 -20.87
N ILE A 4 7.63 -14.59 -20.48
CA ILE A 4 7.94 -14.33 -19.07
C ILE A 4 7.24 -13.03 -18.69
N GLY A 5 6.24 -13.11 -17.81
CA GLY A 5 5.49 -11.97 -17.28
C GLY A 5 4.07 -11.84 -17.85
N GLY A 6 3.16 -11.38 -17.00
CA GLY A 6 1.75 -11.15 -17.31
C GLY A 6 0.81 -12.17 -16.65
N SER A 7 -0.28 -11.67 -16.07
CA SER A 7 -1.30 -12.49 -15.40
C SER A 7 -2.66 -12.46 -16.09
N TYR A 8 -2.78 -11.76 -17.22
CA TYR A 8 -4.00 -11.73 -18.05
C TYR A 8 -3.97 -12.88 -19.06
N ALA A 9 -4.00 -14.11 -18.54
CA ALA A 9 -3.98 -15.35 -19.31
C ALA A 9 -4.54 -16.51 -18.48
N GLU A 10 -4.90 -17.62 -19.13
CA GLU A 10 -5.31 -18.87 -18.46
C GLU A 10 -4.16 -19.51 -17.64
N TYR A 11 -2.92 -19.32 -18.10
CA TYR A 11 -1.73 -19.84 -17.45
C TYR A 11 -0.70 -18.72 -17.30
N ALA A 12 -0.06 -18.66 -16.13
CA ALA A 12 1.00 -17.70 -15.84
C ALA A 12 2.14 -18.38 -15.08
N ILE A 13 3.36 -17.87 -15.27
CA ILE A 13 4.54 -18.25 -14.48
C ILE A 13 4.79 -17.11 -13.49
N ALA A 14 4.92 -17.46 -12.22
CA ALA A 14 5.21 -16.51 -11.14
C ALA A 14 6.47 -16.92 -10.38
N TRP A 15 7.11 -15.95 -9.75
CA TRP A 15 8.26 -16.20 -8.90
C TRP A 15 7.85 -16.93 -7.63
N SER A 16 8.49 -18.06 -7.35
CA SER A 16 8.15 -18.91 -6.18
C SER A 16 8.35 -18.22 -4.83
N HIS A 17 9.22 -17.21 -4.76
CA HIS A 17 9.46 -16.47 -3.54
C HIS A 17 8.42 -15.37 -3.30
N THR A 18 7.76 -14.81 -4.33
CA THR A 18 6.69 -13.82 -4.13
C THR A 18 5.28 -14.39 -4.21
N THR A 19 5.12 -15.70 -4.35
CA THR A 19 3.83 -16.40 -4.20
C THR A 19 3.58 -16.85 -2.76
N PHE A 20 2.31 -17.03 -2.41
CA PHE A 20 1.89 -17.49 -1.09
C PHE A 20 0.63 -18.37 -1.19
N HIS A 21 0.42 -19.23 -0.19
CA HIS A 21 -0.77 -20.09 -0.13
C HIS A 21 -1.98 -19.28 0.33
N ILE A 22 -3.10 -19.47 -0.37
CA ILE A 22 -4.39 -18.88 -0.02
C ILE A 22 -5.06 -19.79 1.01
N PRO A 23 -5.41 -19.29 2.22
CA PRO A 23 -6.19 -20.08 3.19
C PRO A 23 -7.57 -20.43 2.65
N GLN A 24 -8.16 -21.54 3.13
CA GLN A 24 -9.42 -22.09 2.59
C GLN A 24 -10.60 -21.10 2.67
N HIS A 25 -10.60 -20.18 3.64
CA HIS A 25 -11.65 -19.17 3.81
C HIS A 25 -11.42 -17.88 3.02
N THR A 26 -10.27 -17.72 2.36
CA THR A 26 -9.98 -16.56 1.51
C THR A 26 -10.29 -16.91 0.06
N SER A 27 -11.12 -16.09 -0.61
CA SER A 27 -11.46 -16.34 -2.02
C SER A 27 -10.29 -16.00 -2.95
N PHE A 28 -10.30 -16.55 -4.16
CA PHE A 28 -9.29 -16.20 -5.18
C PHE A 28 -9.33 -14.72 -5.55
N GLU A 29 -10.53 -14.14 -5.60
CA GLU A 29 -10.74 -12.73 -5.94
C GLU A 29 -10.17 -11.80 -4.87
N GLU A 30 -10.42 -12.11 -3.59
CA GLU A 30 -9.82 -11.38 -2.48
C GLU A 30 -8.29 -11.51 -2.51
N ALA A 31 -7.79 -12.75 -2.64
CA ALA A 31 -6.36 -13.02 -2.68
C ALA A 31 -5.66 -12.30 -3.84
N ALA A 32 -6.30 -12.18 -5.00
CA ALA A 32 -5.75 -11.49 -6.17
C ALA A 32 -5.50 -9.99 -5.93
N THR A 33 -6.13 -9.39 -4.92
CA THR A 33 -5.93 -7.98 -4.57
C THR A 33 -4.61 -7.72 -3.81
N ILE A 34 -3.95 -8.76 -3.31
CA ILE A 34 -2.86 -8.65 -2.33
C ILE A 34 -1.48 -8.47 -2.98
N PRO A 35 -0.99 -9.37 -3.88
CA PRO A 35 0.44 -9.56 -4.08
C PRO A 35 1.21 -8.27 -4.42
N LEU A 36 0.82 -7.58 -5.49
CA LEU A 36 1.55 -6.40 -5.96
C LEU A 36 1.54 -5.28 -4.91
N ALA A 37 0.36 -4.93 -4.39
CA ALA A 37 0.21 -3.76 -3.55
C ALA A 37 0.75 -3.99 -2.13
N ALA A 38 0.55 -5.19 -1.58
CA ALA A 38 1.07 -5.55 -0.27
C ALA A 38 2.60 -5.74 -0.26
N LEU A 39 3.19 -6.35 -1.28
CA LEU A 39 4.65 -6.43 -1.41
C LEU A 39 5.27 -5.04 -1.57
N THR A 40 4.64 -4.17 -2.35
CA THR A 40 5.08 -2.76 -2.49
C THR A 40 5.07 -2.04 -1.14
N ALA A 41 3.99 -2.17 -0.37
CA ALA A 41 3.90 -1.60 0.97
C ALA A 41 4.97 -2.18 1.91
N ALA A 42 5.21 -3.49 1.87
CA ALA A 42 6.23 -4.15 2.68
C ALA A 42 7.65 -3.67 2.36
N VAL A 43 8.00 -3.49 1.09
CA VAL A 43 9.31 -2.92 0.70
C VAL A 43 9.44 -1.49 1.24
N SER A 44 8.40 -0.66 1.10
CA SER A 44 8.40 0.71 1.61
C SER A 44 8.65 0.75 3.14
N LEU A 45 7.86 -0.01 3.91
CA LEU A 45 7.93 0.01 5.37
C LEU A 45 9.22 -0.63 5.91
N TYR A 46 9.60 -1.80 5.39
CA TYR A 46 10.64 -2.61 6.01
C TYR A 46 12.02 -2.43 5.38
N ALA A 47 12.11 -2.20 4.06
CA ALA A 47 13.40 -2.00 3.40
C ALA A 47 13.86 -0.55 3.45
N HIS A 48 12.95 0.40 3.13
CA HIS A 48 13.29 1.82 3.10
C HIS A 48 13.19 2.46 4.49
N HIS A 49 12.03 2.39 5.14
CA HIS A 49 11.87 2.99 6.46
C HIS A 49 12.49 2.19 7.61
N ARG A 50 12.85 0.92 7.37
CA ARG A 50 13.43 0.00 8.36
C ARG A 50 12.60 -0.11 9.63
N LEU A 51 11.28 -0.12 9.46
CA LEU A 51 10.34 -0.21 10.57
C LEU A 51 10.30 -1.63 11.13
N PRO A 52 9.87 -1.81 12.40
CA PRO A 52 9.68 -3.12 13.00
C PRO A 52 8.73 -3.99 12.17
N PHE A 53 9.00 -5.30 12.13
CA PHE A 53 8.16 -6.26 11.41
C PHE A 53 6.96 -6.71 12.26
N PRO A 54 5.92 -7.30 11.66
CA PRO A 54 4.75 -7.78 12.40
C PRO A 54 5.06 -8.88 13.44
N TRP A 55 6.13 -9.65 13.24
CA TRP A 55 6.57 -10.69 14.19
C TRP A 55 7.57 -10.18 15.24
N ALA A 56 7.96 -8.91 15.15
CA ALA A 56 8.72 -8.20 16.17
C ALA A 56 8.17 -6.77 16.30
N PRO A 57 6.92 -6.61 16.80
CA PRO A 57 6.21 -5.33 16.78
C PRO A 57 6.94 -4.23 17.56
N ALA A 58 6.66 -2.98 17.20
CA ALA A 58 7.20 -1.82 17.87
C ALA A 58 6.78 -1.77 19.36
N GLU A 59 7.75 -1.58 20.25
CA GLU A 59 7.50 -1.37 21.69
C GLU A 59 7.17 0.09 22.03
N LYS A 60 7.60 1.01 21.17
CA LYS A 60 7.43 2.46 21.33
C LYS A 60 6.61 3.01 20.18
N SER A 61 5.91 4.10 20.45
CA SER A 61 5.17 4.85 19.44
C SER A 61 6.10 5.37 18.33
N ILE A 62 5.73 5.11 17.08
CA ILE A 62 6.44 5.53 15.86
C ILE A 62 5.40 6.19 14.93
N PRO A 63 5.26 7.53 14.97
CA PRO A 63 4.37 8.24 14.06
C PRO A 63 4.75 8.01 12.60
N ILE A 64 3.75 7.79 11.76
CA ILE A 64 3.91 7.65 10.31
C ILE A 64 2.77 8.33 9.56
N ILE A 65 3.08 9.04 8.47
CA ILE A 65 2.08 9.56 7.54
C ILE A 65 1.91 8.57 6.39
N ILE A 66 0.67 8.22 6.05
CA ILE A 66 0.34 7.46 4.84
C ILE A 66 -0.49 8.36 3.93
N TYR A 67 0.16 8.98 2.92
CA TYR A 67 -0.53 9.78 1.92
C TYR A 67 -1.09 8.89 0.81
N GLY A 68 -2.38 9.01 0.52
CA GLY A 68 -3.09 8.08 -0.36
C GLY A 68 -3.48 6.80 0.38
N ALA A 69 -3.92 6.93 1.63
CA ALA A 69 -4.28 5.83 2.52
C ALA A 69 -5.36 4.88 1.94
N SER A 70 -6.28 5.41 1.14
CA SER A 70 -7.34 4.61 0.50
C SER A 70 -6.90 3.94 -0.81
N THR A 71 -5.68 4.18 -1.30
CA THR A 71 -5.14 3.43 -2.45
C THR A 71 -4.82 2.00 -2.03
N ALA A 72 -4.73 1.07 -2.99
CA ALA A 72 -4.38 -0.32 -2.67
C ALA A 72 -3.07 -0.42 -1.86
N VAL A 73 -2.01 0.29 -2.28
CA VAL A 73 -0.72 0.27 -1.57
C VAL A 73 -0.81 0.95 -0.21
N GLY A 74 -1.43 2.14 -0.13
CA GLY A 74 -1.60 2.86 1.13
C GLY A 74 -2.38 2.05 2.17
N SER A 75 -3.43 1.34 1.74
CA SER A 75 -4.23 0.49 2.63
C SER A 75 -3.44 -0.70 3.16
N TYR A 76 -2.62 -1.35 2.33
CA TYR A 76 -1.74 -2.41 2.81
C TYR A 76 -0.61 -1.87 3.69
N ALA A 77 -0.13 -0.65 3.44
CA ALA A 77 0.83 0.00 4.34
C ALA A 77 0.21 0.22 5.72
N ILE A 78 -1.05 0.66 5.81
CA ILE A 78 -1.78 0.75 7.08
C ILE A 78 -1.90 -0.63 7.74
N LYS A 79 -2.41 -1.65 7.04
CA LYS A 79 -2.57 -3.00 7.60
C LYS A 79 -1.25 -3.57 8.14
N LEU A 80 -0.15 -3.38 7.41
CA LEU A 80 1.18 -3.83 7.82
C LEU A 80 1.75 -3.01 8.98
N ALA A 81 1.54 -1.70 8.99
CA ALA A 81 1.93 -0.81 10.09
C ALA A 81 1.18 -1.16 11.38
N SER A 82 -0.14 -1.33 11.32
CA SER A 82 -0.97 -1.76 12.45
C SER A 82 -0.52 -3.11 13.00
N ASN A 83 -0.27 -4.10 12.14
CA ASN A 83 0.24 -5.41 12.55
C ASN A 83 1.66 -5.35 13.15
N SER A 84 2.42 -4.30 12.84
CA SER A 84 3.73 -4.02 13.43
C SER A 84 3.65 -3.11 14.66
N ASN A 85 2.43 -2.80 15.15
CA ASN A 85 2.15 -1.87 16.25
C ASN A 85 2.75 -0.47 16.03
N ILE A 86 2.82 -0.03 14.78
CA ILE A 86 3.33 1.30 14.39
C ILE A 86 2.18 2.29 14.44
N HIS A 87 2.19 3.13 15.46
CA HIS A 87 1.19 4.17 15.70
C HIS A 87 1.88 5.43 16.24
N PRO A 88 1.26 6.63 16.13
CA PRO A 88 0.03 6.90 15.41
C PRO A 88 0.21 6.85 13.89
N ILE A 89 -0.76 6.26 13.19
CA ILE A 89 -0.91 6.30 11.74
C ILE A 89 -1.73 7.54 11.38
N ILE A 90 -1.10 8.48 10.66
CA ILE A 90 -1.77 9.66 10.11
C ILE A 90 -2.14 9.36 8.66
N ALA A 91 -3.37 8.90 8.45
CA ALA A 91 -3.88 8.45 7.16
C ALA A 91 -4.50 9.62 6.38
N ILE A 92 -3.99 9.92 5.19
CA ILE A 92 -4.51 11.01 4.35
C ILE A 92 -5.32 10.40 3.19
N ALA A 93 -6.63 10.65 3.19
CA ALA A 93 -7.59 10.09 2.24
C ALA A 93 -8.76 11.04 1.97
N GLY A 94 -9.37 10.94 0.79
CA GLY A 94 -10.55 11.72 0.42
C GLY A 94 -11.82 10.87 0.46
N ASN A 95 -12.39 10.56 -0.70
CA ASN A 95 -13.60 9.73 -0.84
C ASN A 95 -13.51 8.35 -0.16
N GLY A 96 -12.31 7.77 -0.06
CA GLY A 96 -12.10 6.46 0.57
C GLY A 96 -11.94 6.50 2.10
N SER A 97 -12.21 7.62 2.76
CA SER A 97 -12.00 7.77 4.21
C SER A 97 -12.80 6.78 5.06
N SER A 98 -14.05 6.47 4.70
CA SER A 98 -14.87 5.48 5.42
C SER A 98 -14.25 4.08 5.39
N TYR A 99 -13.62 3.71 4.28
CA TYR A 99 -12.88 2.45 4.20
C TYR A 99 -11.59 2.51 5.03
N VAL A 100 -10.84 3.63 4.99
CA VAL A 100 -9.64 3.81 5.81
C VAL A 100 -9.96 3.74 7.30
N GLU A 101 -11.11 4.25 7.73
CA GLU A 101 -11.58 4.18 9.13
C GLU A 101 -11.70 2.74 9.63
N SER A 102 -12.02 1.79 8.75
CA SER A 102 -12.03 0.36 9.10
C SER A 102 -10.64 -0.27 9.30
N LEU A 103 -9.56 0.43 8.94
CA LEU A 103 -8.18 -0.08 8.96
C LEU A 103 -7.31 0.45 10.11
N ILE A 104 -7.72 1.55 10.74
CA ILE A 104 -6.94 2.25 11.75
C ILE A 104 -7.55 2.08 13.15
N ASP A 105 -6.77 2.38 14.19
CA ASP A 105 -7.22 2.35 15.58
C ASP A 105 -7.10 3.74 16.22
N LEU A 106 -8.22 4.44 16.32
CA LEU A 106 -8.27 5.78 16.92
C LEU A 106 -7.80 5.80 18.39
N SER A 107 -7.90 4.67 19.11
CA SER A 107 -7.43 4.57 20.49
C SER A 107 -5.90 4.59 20.60
N LYS A 108 -5.19 4.27 19.49
CA LYS A 108 -3.73 4.36 19.36
C LYS A 108 -3.25 5.75 18.94
N GLY A 109 -4.17 6.71 18.79
CA GLY A 109 -3.87 8.06 18.29
C GLY A 109 -3.82 8.15 16.77
N ASP A 110 -4.26 7.12 16.05
CA ASP A 110 -4.41 7.17 14.59
C ASP A 110 -5.44 8.23 14.21
N ALA A 111 -5.28 8.80 13.01
CA ALA A 111 -6.17 9.83 12.52
C ALA A 111 -6.35 9.75 11.00
N ILE A 112 -7.52 10.21 10.54
CA ILE A 112 -7.80 10.42 9.11
C ILE A 112 -7.86 11.92 8.84
N ILE A 113 -7.23 12.35 7.76
CA ILE A 113 -7.21 13.73 7.31
C ILE A 113 -7.65 13.78 5.85
N ASP A 114 -8.61 14.63 5.55
CA ASP A 114 -9.07 14.88 4.20
C ASP A 114 -8.17 15.88 3.47
N TYR A 115 -7.47 15.42 2.43
CA TYR A 115 -6.58 16.30 1.66
C TYR A 115 -7.32 17.30 0.77
N ARG A 116 -8.62 17.11 0.53
CA ARG A 116 -9.40 17.93 -0.42
C ARG A 116 -9.61 19.36 0.05
N GLU A 117 -9.40 19.62 1.33
CA GLU A 117 -9.40 20.96 1.92
C GLU A 117 -8.12 21.75 1.62
N GLY A 118 -7.16 21.15 0.92
CA GLY A 118 -5.94 21.81 0.46
C GLY A 118 -4.74 21.58 1.38
N VAL A 119 -3.58 22.04 0.91
CA VAL A 119 -2.27 21.80 1.56
C VAL A 119 -2.26 22.32 3.01
N GLU A 120 -2.69 23.56 3.24
CA GLU A 120 -2.63 24.19 4.56
C GLU A 120 -3.49 23.46 5.60
N SER A 121 -4.74 23.13 5.25
CA SER A 121 -5.63 22.35 6.13
C SER A 121 -5.05 20.97 6.42
N THR A 122 -4.51 20.30 5.39
CA THR A 122 -3.90 18.98 5.56
C THR A 122 -2.71 19.02 6.52
N VAL A 123 -1.79 19.97 6.34
CA VAL A 123 -0.60 20.14 7.19
C VAL A 123 -0.99 20.46 8.63
N GLU A 124 -1.97 21.34 8.84
CA GLU A 124 -2.44 21.65 10.19
C GLU A 124 -3.15 20.46 10.84
N GLY A 125 -3.95 19.70 10.09
CA GLY A 125 -4.56 18.46 10.55
C GLY A 125 -3.53 17.42 11.00
N ILE A 126 -2.41 17.31 10.28
CA ILE A 126 -1.30 16.41 10.65
C ILE A 126 -0.71 16.87 11.98
N ARG A 127 -0.39 18.16 12.10
CA ARG A 127 0.19 18.73 13.33
C ARG A 127 -0.75 18.55 14.53
N GLN A 128 -2.04 18.78 14.36
CA GLN A 128 -3.04 18.59 15.42
C GLN A 128 -3.13 17.13 15.85
N SER A 129 -3.14 16.21 14.89
CA SER A 129 -3.23 14.77 15.18
C SER A 129 -1.99 14.26 15.91
N LEU A 130 -0.79 14.68 15.48
CA LEU A 130 0.45 14.39 16.20
C LEU A 130 0.39 14.92 17.64
N ARG A 131 0.00 16.19 17.84
CA ARG A 131 -0.10 16.80 19.19
C ARG A 131 -1.08 16.03 20.09
N ARG A 132 -2.24 15.64 19.56
CA ARG A 132 -3.24 14.84 20.30
C ARG A 132 -2.68 13.48 20.72
N ALA A 133 -1.85 12.87 19.89
CA ALA A 133 -1.17 11.62 20.19
C ALA A 133 0.11 11.79 21.05
N GLY A 134 0.42 13.02 21.52
CA GLY A 134 1.60 13.28 22.35
C GLY A 134 2.91 13.42 21.58
N HIS A 135 2.85 13.66 20.27
CA HIS A 135 4.01 13.82 19.39
C HIS A 135 4.12 15.25 18.85
N THR A 136 5.35 15.71 18.66
CA THR A 136 5.66 17.02 18.04
C THR A 136 6.33 16.90 16.68
N SER A 137 6.75 15.69 16.30
CA SER A 137 7.47 15.41 15.07
C SER A 137 7.06 14.06 14.48
N VAL A 138 7.23 13.94 13.17
CA VAL A 138 7.09 12.69 12.41
C VAL A 138 8.29 12.56 11.49
N TRP A 139 8.79 11.33 11.35
CA TRP A 139 10.04 11.02 10.65
C TRP A 139 9.83 10.06 9.48
N HIS A 140 8.63 9.49 9.35
CA HIS A 140 8.30 8.50 8.33
C HIS A 140 7.06 8.94 7.58
N ALA A 141 7.12 8.91 6.25
CA ALA A 141 5.95 9.03 5.41
C ALA A 141 6.05 8.15 4.17
N VAL A 142 4.93 7.52 3.85
CA VAL A 142 4.74 6.79 2.59
C VAL A 142 3.78 7.59 1.72
N ASP A 143 4.17 7.84 0.48
CA ASP A 143 3.33 8.50 -0.52
C ASP A 143 2.93 7.52 -1.63
N ALA A 144 1.68 7.07 -1.55
CA ALA A 144 1.04 6.21 -2.53
C ALA A 144 0.16 6.98 -3.54
N ALA A 145 0.13 8.32 -3.45
CA ALA A 145 -0.59 9.19 -4.39
C ALA A 145 0.33 9.78 -5.47
N ILE A 146 1.55 10.19 -5.08
CA ILE A 146 2.63 10.67 -5.96
C ILE A 146 2.18 11.87 -6.80
N VAL A 147 1.63 12.87 -6.12
CA VAL A 147 1.12 14.10 -6.76
C VAL A 147 1.81 15.34 -6.16
N PRO A 148 1.85 16.47 -6.88
CA PRO A 148 2.48 17.69 -6.36
C PRO A 148 1.95 18.12 -4.99
N GLN A 149 0.64 17.97 -4.76
CA GLN A 149 0.02 18.28 -3.47
C GLN A 149 0.56 17.40 -2.34
N SER A 150 0.77 16.10 -2.58
CA SER A 150 1.23 15.18 -1.54
C SER A 150 2.68 15.47 -1.17
N ALA A 151 3.55 15.71 -2.16
CA ALA A 151 4.92 16.15 -1.91
C ALA A 151 4.98 17.45 -1.09
N GLU A 152 4.15 18.45 -1.43
CA GLU A 152 4.14 19.71 -0.70
C GLU A 152 3.66 19.55 0.75
N VAL A 153 2.59 18.78 0.99
CA VAL A 153 2.13 18.45 2.35
C VAL A 153 3.23 17.73 3.15
N LEU A 154 3.86 16.72 2.56
CA LEU A 154 4.86 15.90 3.24
C LEU A 154 6.14 16.69 3.52
N ARG A 155 6.58 17.56 2.60
CA ARG A 155 7.71 18.48 2.77
C ARG A 155 7.52 19.42 3.97
N GLN A 156 6.29 19.87 4.22
CA GLN A 156 5.97 20.76 5.34
C GLN A 156 5.69 20.04 6.66
N SER A 157 5.49 18.72 6.63
CA SER A 157 5.02 17.92 7.77
C SER A 157 6.09 16.99 8.33
N VAL A 158 6.92 16.41 7.47
CA VAL A 158 8.01 15.50 7.88
C VAL A 158 9.20 16.31 8.35
N SER A 159 9.81 15.87 9.45
CA SER A 159 10.97 16.54 10.06
C SER A 159 12.14 16.60 9.07
N PRO A 160 13.00 17.64 9.12
CA PRO A 160 14.24 17.67 8.35
C PRO A 160 15.09 16.41 8.60
N GLY A 161 15.56 15.77 7.52
CA GLY A 161 16.26 14.48 7.59
C GLY A 161 15.36 13.26 7.81
N GLY A 162 14.06 13.44 8.04
CA GLY A 162 13.06 12.37 8.01
C GLY A 162 12.92 11.78 6.61
N GLN A 163 12.31 10.60 6.51
CA GLN A 163 12.21 9.85 5.27
C GLN A 163 10.82 9.96 4.66
N ILE A 164 10.78 10.26 3.36
CA ILE A 164 9.57 10.16 2.54
C ILE A 164 9.83 9.15 1.44
N ASN A 165 9.06 8.07 1.42
CA ASN A 165 9.14 7.02 0.40
C ASN A 165 7.98 7.16 -0.58
N PHE A 166 8.30 7.31 -1.87
CA PHE A 166 7.32 7.38 -2.94
C PHE A 166 7.15 6.02 -3.63
N ILE A 167 5.91 5.65 -3.90
CA ILE A 167 5.59 4.42 -4.63
C ILE A 167 5.70 4.66 -6.13
N LEU A 168 6.91 4.55 -6.69
CA LEU A 168 7.31 4.75 -8.11
C LEU A 168 8.22 5.99 -8.31
N PRO A 169 9.09 5.96 -9.36
CA PRO A 169 9.92 7.09 -9.72
C PRO A 169 9.11 8.36 -10.03
N ASN A 170 9.63 9.50 -9.58
CA ASN A 170 9.06 10.83 -9.81
C ASN A 170 10.12 11.91 -9.54
N ASP A 171 9.86 13.14 -9.98
CA ASP A 171 10.77 14.29 -9.83
C ASP A 171 10.33 15.28 -8.73
N LEU A 172 9.41 14.87 -7.85
CA LEU A 172 8.91 15.74 -6.77
C LEU A 172 10.00 16.01 -5.72
N ASP A 173 10.13 17.27 -5.30
CA ASP A 173 11.06 17.69 -4.24
C ASP A 173 10.36 17.70 -2.88
N VAL A 174 11.06 17.16 -1.88
CA VAL A 174 10.60 17.09 -0.50
C VAL A 174 11.68 17.55 0.49
N SER A 175 12.72 18.22 0.01
CA SER A 175 13.77 18.79 0.86
C SER A 175 13.15 19.73 1.92
N PRO A 176 13.58 19.67 3.20
CA PRO A 176 14.80 19.02 3.71
C PRO A 176 14.63 17.56 4.15
N ALA A 177 13.53 16.88 3.83
CA ALA A 177 13.40 15.45 4.07
C ALA A 177 14.19 14.64 3.02
N ILE A 178 14.50 13.39 3.35
CA ILE A 178 15.23 12.46 2.50
C ILE A 178 14.20 11.67 1.67
N LYS A 179 14.28 11.86 0.35
CA LYS A 179 13.47 11.13 -0.61
C LYS A 179 14.02 9.71 -0.84
N SER A 180 13.13 8.74 -0.91
CA SER A 180 13.40 7.41 -1.45
C SER A 180 12.26 6.94 -2.35
N ILE A 181 12.52 5.94 -3.19
CA ILE A 181 11.55 5.39 -4.15
C ILE A 181 11.46 3.88 -3.95
N THR A 182 10.23 3.38 -3.93
CA THR A 182 9.93 1.94 -3.89
C THR A 182 9.35 1.48 -5.22
N SER A 183 9.75 0.28 -5.64
CA SER A 183 9.13 -0.48 -6.72
C SER A 183 9.02 -1.94 -6.30
N VAL A 184 7.90 -2.59 -6.62
CA VAL A 184 7.77 -4.06 -6.43
C VAL A 184 8.78 -4.84 -7.26
N GLY A 185 9.37 -4.24 -8.31
CA GLY A 185 10.46 -4.85 -9.08
C GLY A 185 11.66 -5.27 -8.22
N SER A 186 11.87 -4.60 -7.08
CA SER A 186 12.94 -4.91 -6.13
C SER A 186 12.85 -6.31 -5.51
N VAL A 187 11.64 -6.88 -5.39
CA VAL A 187 11.46 -8.27 -4.90
C VAL A 187 11.45 -9.29 -6.05
N HIS A 188 11.66 -8.86 -7.29
CA HIS A 188 11.61 -9.69 -8.50
C HIS A 188 12.94 -9.71 -9.28
N GLY A 189 14.05 -9.28 -8.66
CA GLY A 189 15.38 -9.32 -9.27
C GLY A 189 15.54 -8.41 -10.49
N GLN A 190 14.72 -7.37 -10.62
CA GLN A 190 14.87 -6.38 -11.70
C GLN A 190 16.12 -5.53 -11.46
N ALA A 191 17.03 -5.51 -12.43
CA ALA A 191 18.38 -4.95 -12.30
C ALA A 191 18.39 -3.43 -12.03
N GLU A 192 17.29 -2.74 -12.35
CA GLU A 192 17.11 -1.31 -12.13
C GLU A 192 16.82 -0.95 -10.66
N PHE A 193 16.52 -1.94 -9.81
CA PHE A 193 16.15 -1.75 -8.41
C PHE A 193 17.09 -2.49 -7.46
N ALA A 194 17.13 -2.06 -6.20
CA ALA A 194 17.78 -2.82 -5.14
C ALA A 194 17.15 -4.22 -5.03
N ASN A 195 17.95 -5.22 -4.67
CA ASN A 195 17.46 -6.58 -4.52
C ASN A 195 16.94 -6.84 -3.10
N TYR A 196 15.62 -7.03 -3.00
CA TYR A 196 14.89 -7.37 -1.78
C TYR A 196 14.15 -8.72 -1.92
N GLU A 197 14.67 -9.64 -2.74
CA GLU A 197 14.09 -10.98 -2.95
C GLU A 197 13.78 -11.72 -1.64
N GLU A 198 14.72 -11.75 -0.69
CA GLU A 198 14.55 -12.38 0.62
C GLU A 198 13.42 -11.74 1.45
N LEU A 199 13.28 -10.41 1.37
CA LEU A 199 12.16 -9.72 2.00
C LEU A 199 10.84 -10.17 1.36
N GLY A 200 10.78 -10.26 0.03
CA GLY A 200 9.64 -10.79 -0.70
C GLY A 200 9.30 -12.22 -0.28
N TYR A 201 10.32 -13.07 -0.14
CA TYR A 201 10.17 -14.44 0.36
C TYR A 201 9.49 -14.45 1.72
N ILE A 202 10.06 -13.78 2.71
CA ILE A 202 9.59 -13.81 4.10
C ILE A 202 8.17 -13.22 4.21
N ILE A 203 7.94 -12.07 3.57
CA ILE A 203 6.65 -11.36 3.64
C ILE A 203 5.54 -12.17 2.96
N SER A 204 5.81 -12.88 1.87
CA SER A 204 4.80 -13.75 1.26
C SER A 204 4.37 -14.88 2.19
N ARG A 205 5.27 -15.45 3.01
CA ARG A 205 4.88 -16.48 4.02
C ARG A 205 4.09 -15.85 5.15
N TYR A 206 4.44 -14.62 5.53
CA TYR A 206 3.64 -13.85 6.48
C TYR A 206 2.21 -13.61 5.98
N PHE A 207 2.00 -13.31 4.69
CA PHE A 207 0.64 -13.13 4.16
C PHE A 207 -0.24 -14.37 4.33
N THR A 208 0.27 -15.57 4.05
CA THR A 208 -0.49 -16.81 4.32
C THR A 208 -0.91 -16.89 5.79
N ARG A 209 0.02 -16.66 6.72
CA ARG A 209 -0.26 -16.71 8.16
C ARG A 209 -1.29 -15.66 8.58
N ALA A 210 -1.11 -14.42 8.14
CA ALA A 210 -1.95 -13.29 8.54
C ALA A 210 -3.36 -13.36 7.94
N LEU A 211 -3.51 -13.93 6.74
CA LEU A 211 -4.82 -14.30 6.20
C LEU A 211 -5.45 -15.44 7.00
N GLN A 212 -4.65 -16.42 7.43
CA GLN A 212 -5.14 -17.57 8.17
C GLN A 212 -5.67 -17.20 9.56
N ASP A 213 -5.01 -16.28 10.27
CA ASP A 213 -5.44 -15.81 11.59
C ASP A 213 -6.42 -14.62 11.56
N GLY A 214 -6.65 -14.03 10.39
CA GLY A 214 -7.60 -12.93 10.19
C GLY A 214 -7.06 -11.54 10.56
N SER A 215 -5.78 -11.40 10.89
CA SER A 215 -5.10 -10.11 11.10
C SER A 215 -4.80 -9.36 9.79
N PHE A 216 -5.06 -9.99 8.64
CA PHE A 216 -4.88 -9.41 7.33
C PHE A 216 -6.00 -9.85 6.40
N SER A 217 -6.33 -9.00 5.42
CA SER A 217 -7.40 -9.23 4.45
C SER A 217 -7.07 -8.57 3.13
N GLY A 218 -7.80 -8.93 2.07
CA GLY A 218 -7.71 -8.27 0.77
C GLY A 218 -8.15 -6.80 0.80
N HIS A 219 -7.90 -6.10 -0.30
CA HIS A 219 -8.45 -4.77 -0.57
C HIS A 219 -9.88 -4.92 -1.10
N PRO A 220 -10.80 -3.95 -0.90
CA PRO A 220 -12.10 -4.00 -1.57
C PRO A 220 -11.91 -4.17 -3.08
N PHE A 221 -12.80 -4.95 -3.69
CA PHE A 221 -12.69 -5.26 -5.10
C PHE A 221 -14.04 -5.31 -5.79
N GLU A 222 -14.00 -5.08 -7.10
CA GLU A 222 -15.10 -5.24 -8.02
C GLU A 222 -14.71 -6.30 -9.04
N ILE A 223 -15.54 -7.33 -9.18
CA ILE A 223 -15.37 -8.34 -10.22
C ILE A 223 -15.91 -7.74 -11.52
N ARG A 224 -15.04 -7.56 -12.51
CA ARG A 224 -15.40 -7.07 -13.83
C ARG A 224 -15.93 -8.21 -14.70
N PRO A 225 -17.01 -7.99 -15.47
CA PRO A 225 -17.61 -9.03 -16.29
C PRO A 225 -16.72 -9.40 -17.48
N GLY A 226 -16.95 -10.59 -18.06
CA GLY A 226 -16.31 -11.04 -19.30
C GLY A 226 -14.89 -11.59 -19.14
N GLY A 227 -14.41 -11.80 -17.91
CA GLY A 227 -13.09 -12.33 -17.64
C GLY A 227 -11.98 -11.51 -18.32
N LEU A 228 -11.19 -12.14 -19.17
CA LEU A 228 -10.10 -11.49 -19.91
C LEU A 228 -10.59 -10.44 -20.92
N GLU A 229 -11.80 -10.57 -21.46
CA GLU A 229 -12.36 -9.58 -22.39
C GLU A 229 -12.69 -8.24 -21.68
N GLY A 230 -12.92 -8.28 -20.36
CA GLY A 230 -13.20 -7.09 -19.56
C GLY A 230 -11.97 -6.25 -19.20
N VAL A 231 -10.76 -6.75 -19.47
CA VAL A 231 -9.49 -6.11 -19.03
C VAL A 231 -9.30 -4.74 -19.67
N GLU A 232 -9.57 -4.60 -20.97
CA GLU A 232 -9.34 -3.35 -21.69
C GLU A 232 -10.16 -2.21 -21.10
N ASP A 233 -11.45 -2.43 -20.88
CA ASP A 233 -12.35 -1.41 -20.35
C ASP A 233 -12.04 -1.06 -18.89
N ALA A 234 -11.67 -2.04 -18.08
CA ALA A 234 -11.22 -1.78 -16.72
C ALA A 234 -9.91 -0.96 -16.68
N LEU A 235 -8.99 -1.16 -17.62
CA LEU A 235 -7.78 -0.33 -17.75
C LEU A 235 -8.13 1.09 -18.20
N LYS A 236 -9.11 1.28 -19.09
CA LYS A 236 -9.64 2.61 -19.46
C LYS A 236 -10.24 3.31 -18.24
N ASP A 237 -11.05 2.62 -17.45
CA ASP A 237 -11.67 3.15 -16.22
C ASP A 237 -10.62 3.52 -15.17
N LEU A 238 -9.58 2.68 -14.99
CA LEU A 238 -8.45 2.97 -14.10
C LEU A 238 -7.70 4.23 -14.55
N LYS A 239 -7.38 4.35 -15.84
CA LYS A 239 -6.72 5.53 -16.42
C LYS A 239 -7.57 6.79 -16.27
N ALA A 240 -8.89 6.66 -16.34
CA ALA A 240 -9.84 7.76 -16.13
C ALA A 240 -10.07 8.11 -14.65
N GLY A 241 -9.41 7.43 -13.71
CA GLY A 241 -9.50 7.71 -12.27
C GLY A 241 -10.84 7.30 -11.65
N LYS A 242 -11.58 6.35 -12.25
CA LYS A 242 -12.89 5.91 -11.74
C LYS A 242 -12.79 4.96 -10.55
N ALA A 243 -11.65 4.31 -10.36
CA ALA A 243 -11.42 3.44 -9.21
C ALA A 243 -11.20 4.29 -7.94
N SER A 244 -12.02 4.07 -6.92
CA SER A 244 -11.88 4.72 -5.61
C SER A 244 -11.97 3.65 -4.52
N ALA A 245 -10.87 3.43 -3.80
CA ALA A 245 -10.76 2.41 -2.75
C ALA A 245 -11.21 1.01 -3.19
N THR A 246 -10.98 0.66 -4.46
CA THR A 246 -11.36 -0.63 -5.02
C THR A 246 -10.31 -1.12 -6.02
N LYS A 247 -10.15 -2.43 -6.11
CA LYS A 247 -9.38 -3.14 -7.13
C LYS A 247 -10.33 -3.79 -8.14
N TYR A 248 -10.07 -3.58 -9.43
CA TYR A 248 -10.71 -4.39 -10.47
C TYR A 248 -10.08 -5.78 -10.51
N VAL A 249 -10.93 -6.80 -10.43
CA VAL A 249 -10.57 -8.22 -10.43
C VAL A 249 -11.32 -8.91 -11.57
N PHE A 250 -10.69 -9.90 -12.20
CA PHE A 250 -11.26 -10.65 -13.31
C PHE A 250 -11.24 -12.13 -12.97
N ARG A 251 -12.37 -12.80 -13.15
CA ARG A 251 -12.43 -14.25 -13.11
C ARG A 251 -12.08 -14.77 -14.49
N ILE A 252 -10.95 -15.47 -14.62
CA ILE A 252 -10.51 -16.01 -15.91
C ILE A 252 -11.54 -16.98 -16.50
N ALA A 253 -12.20 -17.76 -15.64
CA ALA A 253 -13.28 -18.68 -16.02
C ALA A 253 -14.53 -17.99 -16.62
N ASP A 254 -14.69 -16.67 -16.42
CA ASP A 254 -15.80 -15.91 -17.01
C ASP A 254 -15.49 -15.45 -18.45
N THR A 255 -14.31 -15.78 -18.98
CA THR A 255 -13.91 -15.44 -20.35
C THR A 255 -14.62 -16.37 -21.34
N PRO A 256 -15.32 -15.83 -22.36
CA PRO A 256 -15.93 -16.66 -23.40
C PRO A 256 -14.93 -17.61 -24.06
N GLY A 257 -15.24 -18.92 -24.08
CA GLY A 257 -14.42 -19.94 -24.72
C GLY A 257 -13.28 -20.52 -23.88
N VAL A 258 -13.07 -20.03 -22.65
CA VAL A 258 -12.20 -20.68 -21.66
C VAL A 258 -12.91 -21.90 -21.06
N VAL A 259 -12.19 -23.01 -20.91
CA VAL A 259 -12.69 -24.31 -20.43
C VAL A 259 -12.00 -24.72 -19.14
#